data_AF-A0A8T0IHS3-F1
#
_entry.id   AF-A0A8T0IHS3-F1
#
_cell.length_a   1.000
_cell.length_b   1.000
_cell.length_c   1.000
_cell.angle_alpha   90.00
_cell.angle_beta   90.00
_cell.angle_gamma   90.00
#
_symmetry.space_group_name_H-M   'P 1'
#
loop_
_entity.id
_entity.type
_entity.pdbx_description
1 polymer ?
#
loop_
_entity_poly.entity_id
_entity_poly.type
_entity_poly.pdbx_seq_one_letter_code
_entity_poly.pdbx_strand_id
1 'polypeptide(L)'
;METAWSWLVEETNRNRRVPPSPKRYLELVTGCMEKIAQKMTSLQCNQELCQYLYDLLQRCFRDSYQMLHPSGFYTAPKSRTVDFPQMLWLLLRLAEEVEGFVTHSSDSDVWIQHAIFFPKVSEEVSLVASELALYMKIATYFISLHEGQRDTSILQIMIEHELSSERGVQIAEDVRPRASRDRERLLAKLNVLLRSEGKWGRQMTAFPYRSERQLVTFLLGRLAPAPTISILGSELPVVWSSSSFWEVNYGSLKQLERLGTGGAGIVHKAEWLETLVAEKTFFGSDNPSFKNEVSILAGLSHPNIVPMFCYAMNDRCCSIVMQLMDGDLFHLMQSRLR
;
A
#
# COMPACT_ATOMS: atom_id res chain seq x y z
N MET A 1 2.94 -11.38 -14.19
CA MET A 1 1.63 -10.94 -14.72
C MET A 1 0.90 -12.04 -15.51
N GLU A 2 1.57 -12.96 -16.23
CA GLU A 2 0.96 -14.21 -16.75
C GLU A 2 0.30 -15.08 -15.66
N THR A 3 0.71 -14.90 -14.40
CA THR A 3 0.18 -15.56 -13.22
C THR A 3 -1.17 -15.02 -12.76
N ALA A 4 -1.48 -13.74 -12.95
CA ALA A 4 -2.74 -13.16 -12.45
C ALA A 4 -3.93 -13.65 -13.28
N TRP A 5 -3.77 -13.71 -14.61
CA TRP A 5 -4.78 -14.23 -15.54
C TRP A 5 -4.93 -15.75 -15.43
N SER A 6 -3.83 -16.50 -15.35
CA SER A 6 -3.88 -17.96 -15.19
C SER A 6 -4.47 -18.36 -13.83
N TRP A 7 -4.15 -17.63 -12.76
CA TRP A 7 -4.77 -17.79 -11.45
C TRP A 7 -6.26 -17.38 -11.47
N LEU A 8 -6.63 -16.32 -12.19
CA LEU A 8 -8.04 -15.90 -12.40
C LEU A 8 -8.89 -17.04 -12.95
N VAL A 9 -8.37 -17.76 -13.96
CA VAL A 9 -9.03 -18.89 -14.61
C VAL A 9 -9.08 -20.11 -13.68
N GLU A 10 -8.06 -20.35 -12.85
CA GLU A 10 -8.06 -21.45 -11.88
C GLU A 10 -9.01 -21.21 -10.69
N GLU A 11 -9.05 -20.00 -10.15
CA GLU A 11 -9.84 -19.67 -8.94
C GLU A 11 -11.35 -19.64 -9.26
N THR A 12 -11.74 -19.14 -10.44
CA THR A 12 -13.13 -19.22 -10.93
C THR A 12 -13.55 -20.67 -11.21
N ASN A 13 -12.63 -21.54 -11.63
CA ASN A 13 -12.92 -22.97 -11.83
C ASN A 13 -13.02 -23.77 -10.52
N ARG A 14 -12.33 -23.35 -9.44
CA ARG A 14 -12.40 -24.00 -8.12
C ARG A 14 -13.72 -23.76 -7.41
N ASN A 15 -14.26 -22.54 -7.49
CA ASN A 15 -15.54 -22.20 -6.87
C ASN A 15 -16.69 -22.45 -7.84
N ARG A 16 -17.22 -23.69 -7.87
CA ARG A 16 -18.46 -24.10 -8.59
C ARG A 16 -19.73 -23.41 -8.08
N ARG A 17 -19.74 -22.09 -7.92
CA ARG A 17 -20.96 -21.30 -7.75
C ARG A 17 -21.35 -20.75 -9.11
N VAL A 18 -22.64 -20.81 -9.43
CA VAL A 18 -23.17 -20.11 -10.60
C VAL A 18 -22.73 -18.65 -10.49
N PRO A 19 -22.00 -18.10 -11.48
CA PRO A 19 -21.52 -16.74 -11.39
C PRO A 19 -22.72 -15.79 -11.22
N PRO A 20 -22.64 -14.79 -10.32
CA PRO A 20 -23.68 -13.78 -10.17
C PRO A 20 -24.09 -13.20 -11.51
N SER A 21 -25.37 -12.81 -11.63
CA SER A 21 -25.80 -12.06 -12.81
C SER A 21 -24.97 -10.78 -12.98
N PRO A 22 -24.75 -10.28 -14.21
CA PRO A 22 -24.07 -9.01 -14.44
C PRO A 22 -24.61 -7.85 -13.60
N LYS A 23 -25.94 -7.78 -13.46
CA LYS A 23 -26.62 -6.81 -12.59
C LYS A 23 -26.19 -6.95 -11.13
N ARG A 24 -26.06 -8.18 -10.62
CA ARG A 24 -25.65 -8.44 -9.24
C ARG A 24 -24.22 -7.98 -8.97
N TYR A 25 -23.30 -8.11 -9.93
CA TYR A 25 -21.94 -7.57 -9.79
C TYR A 25 -21.96 -6.05 -9.64
N LEU A 26 -22.71 -5.34 -10.49
CA LEU A 26 -22.80 -3.88 -10.39
C LEU A 26 -23.47 -3.41 -9.09
N GLU A 27 -24.48 -4.14 -8.58
CA GLU A 27 -25.05 -3.87 -7.26
C GLU A 27 -23.99 -3.97 -6.14
N LEU A 28 -23.11 -4.97 -6.20
CA LEU A 28 -22.04 -5.14 -5.21
C LEU A 28 -20.99 -4.02 -5.33
N VAL A 29 -20.59 -3.66 -6.55
CA VAL A 29 -19.67 -2.54 -6.80
C VAL A 29 -20.28 -1.22 -6.28
N THR A 30 -21.58 -1.00 -6.49
CA THR A 30 -22.30 0.17 -5.98
C THR A 30 -22.22 0.22 -4.45
N GLY A 31 -22.43 -0.91 -3.78
CA GLY A 31 -22.28 -1.00 -2.32
C GLY A 31 -20.86 -0.65 -1.83
N CYS A 32 -19.81 -1.09 -2.52
CA CYS A 32 -18.43 -0.69 -2.22
C CYS A 32 -18.25 0.83 -2.38
N MET A 33 -18.73 1.39 -3.49
CA MET A 33 -18.61 2.83 -3.78
C MET A 33 -19.34 3.71 -2.76
N GLU A 34 -20.50 3.29 -2.28
CA GLU A 34 -21.26 4.00 -1.23
C GLU A 34 -20.47 4.05 0.10
N LYS A 35 -19.88 2.91 0.50
CA LYS A 35 -19.03 2.86 1.70
C LYS A 35 -17.78 3.72 1.56
N ILE A 36 -17.15 3.70 0.39
CA ILE A 36 -16.01 4.58 0.08
C ILE A 36 -16.44 6.03 0.25
N ALA A 37 -17.52 6.45 -0.41
CA ALA A 37 -18.02 7.83 -0.33
C ALA A 37 -18.32 8.28 1.11
N GLN A 38 -18.88 7.40 1.94
CA GLN A 38 -19.11 7.66 3.36
C GLN A 38 -17.79 7.94 4.10
N LYS A 39 -16.78 7.09 3.89
CA LYS A 39 -15.47 7.17 4.56
C LYS A 39 -14.56 8.29 4.05
N MET A 40 -14.74 8.75 2.81
CA MET A 40 -13.99 9.88 2.23
C MET A 40 -14.07 11.15 3.09
N THR A 41 -15.16 11.33 3.85
CA THR A 41 -15.37 12.50 4.73
C THR A 41 -14.58 12.45 6.04
N SER A 42 -14.13 11.26 6.47
CA SER A 42 -13.46 11.05 7.76
C SER A 42 -11.99 10.64 7.61
N LEU A 43 -11.41 10.81 6.42
CA LEU A 43 -10.03 10.43 6.12
C LEU A 43 -9.03 11.10 7.06
N GLN A 44 -8.14 10.30 7.64
CA GLN A 44 -7.09 10.78 8.52
C GLN A 44 -5.78 11.08 7.77
N CYS A 45 -5.54 10.37 6.65
CA CYS A 45 -4.41 10.52 5.75
C CYS A 45 -4.81 10.16 4.29
N ASN A 46 -3.89 10.34 3.34
CA ASN A 46 -4.01 9.90 1.94
C ASN A 46 -5.24 10.42 1.19
N GLN A 47 -5.67 11.66 1.45
CA GLN A 47 -6.90 12.21 0.88
C GLN A 47 -6.85 12.31 -0.65
N GLU A 48 -5.73 12.80 -1.19
CA GLU A 48 -5.56 12.97 -2.65
C GLU A 48 -5.45 11.63 -3.37
N LEU A 49 -4.79 10.65 -2.75
CA LEU A 49 -4.65 9.29 -3.28
C LEU A 49 -5.98 8.51 -3.23
N CYS A 50 -6.71 8.59 -2.10
CA CYS A 50 -8.03 7.99 -1.97
C CYS A 50 -9.02 8.58 -3.00
N GLN A 51 -9.02 9.90 -3.17
CA GLN A 51 -9.87 10.57 -4.16
C GLN A 51 -9.53 10.10 -5.57
N TYR A 52 -8.24 10.00 -5.90
CA TYR A 52 -7.80 9.55 -7.21
C TYR A 52 -8.27 8.13 -7.55
N LEU A 53 -8.11 7.19 -6.63
CA LEU A 53 -8.61 5.82 -6.83
C LEU A 53 -10.14 5.78 -6.96
N TYR A 54 -10.85 6.55 -6.14
CA TYR A 54 -12.31 6.62 -6.23
C TYR A 54 -12.79 7.20 -7.57
N ASP A 55 -12.15 8.25 -8.08
CA ASP A 55 -12.46 8.85 -9.37
C ASP A 55 -12.19 7.88 -10.55
N LEU A 56 -11.15 7.04 -10.46
CA LEU A 56 -10.88 6.00 -11.44
C LEU A 56 -11.93 4.89 -11.39
N LEU A 57 -12.28 4.43 -10.18
CA LEU A 57 -13.32 3.41 -9.99
C LEU A 57 -14.68 3.88 -10.51
N GLN A 58 -15.05 5.14 -10.25
CA GLN A 58 -16.28 5.74 -10.79
C GLN A 58 -16.34 5.73 -12.32
N ARG A 59 -15.20 5.98 -12.99
CA ARG A 59 -15.12 5.89 -14.46
C ARG A 59 -15.30 4.45 -14.93
N CYS A 60 -14.57 3.51 -14.32
CA CYS A 60 -14.71 2.08 -14.62
C CYS A 60 -16.16 1.62 -14.51
N PHE A 61 -16.82 1.94 -13.39
CA PHE A 61 -18.21 1.57 -13.14
C PHE A 61 -19.18 2.14 -14.16
N ARG A 62 -19.01 3.42 -14.54
CA ARG A 62 -19.84 4.07 -15.56
C ARG A 62 -19.72 3.36 -16.90
N ASP A 63 -18.50 3.04 -17.32
CA ASP A 63 -18.24 2.35 -18.59
C ASP A 63 -18.88 0.96 -18.57
N SER A 64 -18.77 0.23 -17.46
CA SER A 64 -19.43 -1.09 -17.29
C SER A 64 -20.95 -1.00 -17.32
N TYR A 65 -21.54 0.08 -16.79
CA TYR A 65 -22.99 0.29 -16.83
C TYR A 65 -23.48 0.57 -18.25
N GLN A 66 -22.71 1.30 -19.06
CA GLN A 66 -23.02 1.53 -20.47
C GLN A 66 -23.07 0.21 -21.27
N MET A 67 -22.22 -0.76 -20.92
CA MET A 67 -22.24 -2.09 -21.53
C MET A 67 -23.53 -2.89 -21.26
N LEU A 68 -24.35 -2.52 -20.27
CA LEU A 68 -25.60 -3.20 -19.91
C LEU A 68 -26.88 -2.55 -20.45
N HIS A 69 -26.80 -1.37 -21.09
CA HIS A 69 -27.99 -0.60 -21.43
C HIS A 69 -28.88 -1.32 -22.49
N PRO A 70 -30.22 -1.18 -22.46
CA PRO A 70 -31.18 -2.03 -23.20
C PRO A 70 -31.09 -1.96 -24.73
N SER A 71 -30.43 -0.93 -25.28
CA SER A 71 -30.16 -0.80 -26.71
C SER A 71 -29.03 -1.70 -27.21
N GLY A 72 -28.23 -2.27 -26.30
CA GLY A 72 -27.14 -3.19 -26.61
C GLY A 72 -27.43 -4.60 -26.11
N PHE A 73 -28.17 -5.38 -26.90
CA PHE A 73 -28.37 -6.81 -26.61
C PHE A 73 -27.02 -7.52 -26.64
N TYR A 74 -26.60 -8.00 -25.47
CA TYR A 74 -25.50 -8.93 -25.31
C TYR A 74 -25.87 -10.27 -25.97
N THR A 75 -25.60 -10.43 -27.27
CA THR A 75 -25.35 -11.75 -27.85
C THR A 75 -23.85 -11.98 -27.71
N ALA A 76 -23.46 -12.77 -26.71
CA ALA A 76 -22.06 -13.08 -26.44
C ALA A 76 -21.37 -13.47 -27.76
N PRO A 77 -20.29 -12.78 -28.17
CA PRO A 77 -19.52 -13.22 -29.33
C PRO A 77 -19.06 -14.66 -29.06
N LYS A 78 -19.25 -15.55 -30.04
CA LYS A 78 -18.85 -16.97 -29.93
C LYS A 78 -17.32 -17.16 -29.77
N SER A 79 -16.54 -16.08 -29.82
CA SER A 79 -15.09 -16.10 -29.67
C SER A 79 -14.68 -16.05 -28.19
N ARG A 80 -13.77 -16.96 -27.84
CA ARG A 80 -13.40 -17.40 -26.48
C ARG A 80 -12.54 -16.43 -25.65
N THR A 81 -12.37 -15.16 -26.04
CA THR A 81 -11.21 -14.41 -25.52
C THR A 81 -11.44 -13.62 -24.24
N VAL A 82 -12.62 -13.03 -23.98
CA VAL A 82 -12.92 -12.40 -22.67
C VAL A 82 -14.42 -12.53 -22.34
N ASP A 83 -14.74 -13.13 -21.20
CA ASP A 83 -16.11 -13.33 -20.71
C ASP A 83 -16.57 -12.11 -19.87
N PHE A 84 -17.72 -11.53 -20.20
CA PHE A 84 -18.20 -10.30 -19.53
C PHE A 84 -18.48 -10.44 -18.03
N PRO A 85 -19.05 -11.55 -17.52
CA PRO A 85 -19.07 -11.84 -16.09
C PRO A 85 -17.68 -11.81 -15.43
N GLN A 86 -16.62 -12.28 -16.10
CA GLN A 86 -15.25 -12.22 -15.56
C GLN A 86 -14.74 -10.78 -15.48
N MET A 87 -15.07 -9.94 -16.47
CA MET A 87 -14.79 -8.51 -16.39
C MET A 87 -15.49 -7.84 -15.21
N LEU A 88 -16.78 -8.10 -15.02
CA LEU A 88 -17.52 -7.52 -13.91
C LEU A 88 -17.04 -8.02 -12.54
N TRP A 89 -16.57 -9.27 -12.47
CA TRP A 89 -15.89 -9.80 -11.29
C TRP A 89 -14.57 -9.06 -11.01
N LEU A 90 -13.76 -8.80 -12.03
CA LEU A 90 -12.51 -8.04 -11.88
C LEU A 90 -12.79 -6.62 -11.36
N LEU A 91 -13.82 -5.96 -11.88
CA LEU A 91 -14.25 -4.66 -11.37
C LEU A 91 -14.65 -4.72 -9.89
N LEU A 92 -15.42 -5.75 -9.48
CA LEU A 92 -15.79 -5.93 -8.08
C LEU A 92 -14.57 -6.12 -7.18
N ARG A 93 -13.63 -6.97 -7.58
CA ARG A 93 -12.38 -7.17 -6.84
C ARG A 93 -11.60 -5.85 -6.67
N LEU A 94 -11.46 -5.07 -7.74
CA LEU A 94 -10.80 -3.77 -7.68
C LEU A 94 -11.57 -2.78 -6.78
N ALA A 95 -12.90 -2.82 -6.80
CA ALA A 95 -13.72 -2.00 -5.91
C ALA A 95 -13.52 -2.37 -4.43
N GLU A 96 -13.42 -3.66 -4.10
CA GLU A 96 -13.13 -4.14 -2.75
C GLU A 96 -11.73 -3.73 -2.28
N GLU A 97 -10.75 -3.74 -3.18
CA GLU A 97 -9.38 -3.30 -2.88
C GLU A 97 -9.30 -1.79 -2.60
N VAL A 98 -9.99 -0.98 -3.42
CA VAL A 98 -10.13 0.47 -3.16
C VAL A 98 -10.91 0.73 -1.86
N GLU A 99 -12.00 -0.02 -1.60
CA GLU A 99 -12.76 0.07 -0.35
C GLU A 99 -11.86 -0.21 0.87
N GLY A 100 -11.05 -1.27 0.79
CA GLY A 100 -10.06 -1.62 1.79
C GLY A 100 -9.08 -0.47 2.03
N PHE A 101 -8.45 0.04 0.98
CA PHE A 101 -7.47 1.12 1.08
C PHE A 101 -8.04 2.40 1.73
N VAL A 102 -9.24 2.83 1.30
CA VAL A 102 -9.94 4.00 1.86
C VAL A 102 -10.34 3.74 3.32
N THR A 103 -10.78 2.51 3.63
CA THR A 103 -11.13 2.10 4.98
C THR A 103 -9.95 2.24 5.93
N HIS A 104 -8.79 1.69 5.60
CA HIS A 104 -7.59 1.81 6.43
C HIS A 104 -7.09 3.26 6.57
N SER A 105 -7.27 4.10 5.54
CA SER A 105 -6.90 5.53 5.59
C SER A 105 -7.88 6.40 6.39
N SER A 106 -9.10 5.90 6.64
CA SER A 106 -10.16 6.56 7.43
C SER A 106 -10.17 6.17 8.90
N ASP A 107 -9.64 5.00 9.24
CA ASP A 107 -9.74 4.41 10.57
C ASP A 107 -8.84 5.14 11.57
N SER A 108 -9.34 5.45 12.76
CA SER A 108 -8.57 6.12 13.82
C SER A 108 -7.43 5.26 14.31
N ASP A 109 -7.56 3.93 14.26
CA ASP A 109 -6.63 3.03 14.93
C ASP A 109 -5.57 2.49 13.95
N VAL A 110 -5.83 2.56 12.64
CA VAL A 110 -5.00 1.92 11.60
C VAL A 110 -4.21 2.91 10.73
N TRP A 111 -4.58 4.19 10.69
CA TRP A 111 -3.84 5.17 9.87
C TRP A 111 -2.37 5.33 10.29
N ILE A 112 -2.04 5.01 11.56
CA ILE A 112 -0.64 4.98 12.05
C ILE A 112 0.17 3.94 11.27
N GLN A 113 -0.38 2.74 11.06
CA GLN A 113 0.27 1.72 10.25
C GLN A 113 0.54 2.27 8.85
N HIS A 114 -0.48 2.85 8.20
CA HIS A 114 -0.31 3.48 6.89
C HIS A 114 0.70 4.64 6.88
N ALA A 115 0.83 5.40 7.97
CA ALA A 115 1.83 6.45 8.09
C ALA A 115 3.24 5.90 8.28
N ILE A 116 3.41 4.80 9.02
CA ILE A 116 4.68 4.06 9.16
C ILE A 116 5.11 3.49 7.79
N PHE A 117 4.16 2.99 7.01
CA PHE A 117 4.37 2.41 5.69
C PHE A 117 4.22 3.40 4.53
N PHE A 118 4.12 4.72 4.80
CA PHE A 118 3.81 5.75 3.82
C PHE A 118 4.61 5.67 2.50
N PRO A 119 5.92 5.35 2.49
CA PRO A 119 6.67 5.22 1.24
C PRO A 119 6.14 4.14 0.28
N LYS A 120 5.46 3.11 0.79
CA LYS A 120 4.87 2.02 0.00
C LYS A 120 3.46 2.35 -0.48
N VAL A 121 2.77 3.28 0.19
CA VAL A 121 1.39 3.66 -0.13
C VAL A 121 1.26 4.18 -1.57
N SER A 122 2.19 4.99 -2.06
CA SER A 122 2.14 5.47 -3.45
C SER A 122 2.31 4.36 -4.47
N GLU A 123 3.01 3.28 -4.11
CA GLU A 123 3.28 2.17 -5.02
C GLU A 123 2.10 1.21 -5.06
N GLU A 124 1.52 0.90 -3.90
CA GLU A 124 0.25 0.19 -3.81
C GLU A 124 -0.84 0.91 -4.63
N VAL A 125 -0.98 2.23 -4.45
CA VAL A 125 -1.93 3.04 -5.24
C VAL A 125 -1.60 2.99 -6.74
N SER A 126 -0.31 3.01 -7.11
CA SER A 126 0.10 2.92 -8.52
C SER A 126 -0.28 1.57 -9.14
N LEU A 127 -0.16 0.47 -8.38
CA LEU A 127 -0.58 -0.87 -8.82
C LEU A 127 -2.09 -0.92 -9.06
N VAL A 128 -2.90 -0.54 -8.07
CA VAL A 128 -4.37 -0.55 -8.18
C VAL A 128 -4.84 0.39 -9.31
N ALA A 129 -4.25 1.57 -9.43
CA ALA A 129 -4.56 2.51 -10.51
C ALA A 129 -4.21 1.93 -11.89
N SER A 130 -3.13 1.16 -12.00
CA SER A 130 -2.74 0.49 -13.25
C SER A 130 -3.74 -0.58 -13.66
N GLU A 131 -4.26 -1.34 -12.70
CA GLU A 131 -5.29 -2.35 -12.95
C GLU A 131 -6.63 -1.70 -13.34
N LEU A 132 -7.04 -0.61 -12.67
CA LEU A 132 -8.23 0.17 -13.04
C LEU A 132 -8.10 0.77 -14.45
N ALA A 133 -6.94 1.34 -14.80
CA ALA A 133 -6.71 1.89 -16.13
C ALA A 133 -6.74 0.81 -17.22
N LEU A 134 -6.20 -0.39 -16.93
CA LEU A 134 -6.34 -1.54 -17.82
C LEU A 134 -7.79 -1.95 -18.01
N TYR A 135 -8.54 -2.03 -16.90
CA TYR A 135 -9.96 -2.32 -16.95
C TYR A 135 -10.72 -1.36 -17.87
N MET A 136 -10.54 -0.04 -17.70
CA MET A 136 -11.22 0.97 -18.52
C MET A 136 -10.97 0.78 -20.02
N LYS A 137 -9.72 0.49 -20.41
CA LYS A 137 -9.37 0.28 -21.82
C LYS A 137 -10.04 -0.97 -22.39
N ILE A 138 -10.09 -2.05 -21.62
CA ILE A 138 -10.79 -3.26 -22.03
C ILE A 138 -12.30 -2.96 -22.15
N ALA A 139 -12.91 -2.29 -21.17
CA ALA A 139 -14.33 -1.90 -21.21
C ALA A 139 -14.65 -1.01 -22.43
N THR A 140 -13.84 0.02 -22.68
CA THR A 140 -13.98 0.91 -23.85
C THR A 140 -13.90 0.14 -25.16
N TYR A 141 -12.95 -0.79 -25.27
CA TYR A 141 -12.83 -1.61 -26.46
C TYR A 141 -14.05 -2.53 -26.65
N PHE A 142 -14.55 -3.14 -25.58
CA PHE A 142 -15.77 -3.94 -25.64
C PHE A 142 -16.98 -3.13 -26.14
N ILE A 143 -17.11 -1.88 -25.68
CA ILE A 143 -18.14 -0.95 -26.18
C ILE A 143 -17.95 -0.75 -27.69
N SER A 144 -16.71 -0.49 -28.15
CA SER A 144 -16.42 -0.28 -29.58
C SER A 144 -16.63 -1.52 -30.46
N LEU A 145 -16.40 -2.73 -29.93
CA LEU A 145 -16.71 -3.98 -30.63
C LEU A 145 -18.20 -4.11 -30.89
N HIS A 146 -19.02 -3.72 -29.91
CA HIS A 146 -20.47 -3.80 -30.04
C HIS A 146 -20.99 -2.87 -31.14
N GLU A 147 -20.36 -1.71 -31.32
CA GLU A 147 -20.67 -0.76 -32.40
C GLU A 147 -20.21 -1.23 -33.80
N GLY A 148 -19.71 -2.47 -33.91
CA GLY A 148 -19.46 -3.16 -35.19
C GLY A 148 -18.11 -2.83 -35.83
N GLN A 149 -17.15 -2.30 -35.08
CA GLN A 149 -15.95 -1.69 -35.69
C GLN A 149 -14.62 -2.46 -35.62
N ARG A 150 -14.44 -3.59 -34.90
CA ARG A 150 -13.08 -4.16 -34.75
C ARG A 150 -13.01 -5.69 -34.65
N ASP A 151 -11.87 -6.24 -35.08
CA ASP A 151 -11.46 -7.64 -34.93
C ASP A 151 -10.85 -7.86 -33.53
N THR A 152 -11.23 -8.97 -32.87
CA THR A 152 -10.72 -9.43 -31.56
C THR A 152 -9.20 -9.60 -31.48
N SER A 153 -8.51 -9.79 -32.60
CA SER A 153 -7.04 -9.79 -32.67
C SER A 153 -6.44 -8.45 -32.19
N ILE A 154 -7.18 -7.34 -32.35
CA ILE A 154 -6.80 -6.02 -31.87
C ILE A 154 -6.86 -5.94 -30.34
N LEU A 155 -7.78 -6.64 -29.68
CA LEU A 155 -7.83 -6.70 -28.20
C LEU A 155 -6.54 -7.30 -27.65
N GLN A 156 -6.08 -8.39 -28.26
CA GLN A 156 -4.88 -9.09 -27.83
C GLN A 156 -3.63 -8.20 -28.00
N ILE A 157 -3.49 -7.58 -29.18
CA ILE A 157 -2.41 -6.62 -29.45
C ILE A 157 -2.48 -5.41 -28.52
N MET A 158 -3.68 -4.91 -28.22
CA MET A 158 -3.86 -3.82 -27.26
C MET A 158 -3.45 -4.25 -25.86
N ILE A 159 -3.87 -5.43 -25.39
CA ILE A 159 -3.47 -5.94 -24.08
C ILE A 159 -1.93 -6.11 -24.03
N GLU A 160 -1.31 -6.69 -25.05
CA GLU A 160 0.13 -6.93 -25.12
C GLU A 160 0.95 -5.63 -25.24
N HIS A 161 0.56 -4.71 -26.11
CA HIS A 161 1.19 -3.39 -26.24
C HIS A 161 1.04 -2.60 -24.95
N GLU A 162 -0.10 -2.69 -24.30
CA GLU A 162 -0.39 -1.91 -23.11
C GLU A 162 0.26 -2.53 -21.84
N LEU A 163 0.62 -3.82 -21.88
CA LEU A 163 1.48 -4.46 -20.88
C LEU A 163 2.97 -4.05 -21.05
N SER A 164 3.34 -3.40 -22.15
CA SER A 164 4.66 -2.77 -22.32
C SER A 164 4.73 -1.42 -21.58
N SER A 165 5.92 -1.00 -21.16
CA SER A 165 6.19 -0.20 -19.94
C SER A 165 5.65 1.24 -19.85
N GLU A 166 5.02 1.79 -20.89
CA GLU A 166 4.63 3.22 -20.95
C GLU A 166 3.54 3.61 -19.93
N ARG A 167 2.65 2.68 -19.52
CA ARG A 167 1.61 2.96 -18.50
C ARG A 167 2.14 3.22 -17.10
N GLY A 168 3.18 2.49 -16.70
CA GLY A 168 3.77 2.66 -15.38
C GLY A 168 4.29 4.09 -15.18
N VAL A 169 4.75 4.72 -16.26
CA VAL A 169 5.27 6.09 -16.25
C VAL A 169 4.14 7.10 -16.05
N GLN A 170 3.07 7.07 -16.85
CA GLN A 170 1.98 8.04 -16.74
C GLN A 170 1.24 7.96 -15.39
N ILE A 171 0.99 6.75 -14.89
CA ILE A 171 0.34 6.57 -13.59
C ILE A 171 1.25 7.04 -12.46
N ALA A 172 2.55 6.76 -12.55
CA ALA A 172 3.51 7.30 -11.59
C ALA A 172 3.56 8.84 -11.63
N GLU A 173 3.43 9.46 -12.80
CA GLU A 173 3.35 10.93 -12.95
C GLU A 173 2.09 11.52 -12.32
N ASP A 174 0.97 10.80 -12.32
CA ASP A 174 -0.28 11.24 -11.67
C ASP A 174 -0.26 10.98 -10.15
N VAL A 175 0.32 9.86 -9.71
CA VAL A 175 0.34 9.43 -8.30
C VAL A 175 1.37 10.21 -7.49
N ARG A 176 2.58 10.42 -8.01
CA ARG A 176 3.67 11.10 -7.31
C ARG A 176 3.29 12.48 -6.75
N PRO A 177 2.71 13.42 -7.52
CA PRO A 177 2.34 14.74 -6.99
C PRO A 177 1.22 14.67 -5.95
N ARG A 178 0.31 13.69 -6.05
CA ARG A 178 -0.75 13.46 -5.05
C ARG A 178 -0.17 12.95 -3.73
N ALA A 179 0.72 11.97 -3.80
CA ALA A 179 1.44 11.46 -2.65
C ALA A 179 2.26 12.56 -1.95
N SER A 180 2.90 13.45 -2.72
CA SER A 180 3.61 14.61 -2.15
C SER A 180 2.67 15.55 -1.37
N ARG A 181 1.48 15.85 -1.91
CA ARG A 181 0.49 16.70 -1.20
C ARG A 181 -0.05 16.03 0.06
N ASP A 182 -0.35 14.74 0.00
CA ASP A 182 -0.79 13.98 1.18
C ASP A 182 0.29 13.93 2.26
N ARG A 183 1.56 13.77 1.86
CA ARG A 183 2.72 13.85 2.78
C ARG A 183 2.80 15.21 3.45
N GLU A 184 2.69 16.29 2.69
CA GLU A 184 2.75 17.67 3.22
C GLU A 184 1.59 17.96 4.19
N ARG A 185 0.38 17.51 3.88
CA ARG A 185 -0.78 17.63 4.80
C ARG A 185 -0.55 16.85 6.08
N LEU A 186 -0.04 15.63 5.99
CA LEU A 186 0.27 14.81 7.16
C LEU A 186 1.36 15.46 8.03
N LEU A 187 2.43 15.96 7.41
CA LEU A 187 3.48 16.72 8.09
C LEU A 187 2.92 17.95 8.82
N ALA A 188 2.05 18.72 8.18
CA ALA A 188 1.42 19.89 8.81
C ALA A 188 0.57 19.49 10.02
N LYS A 189 -0.23 18.42 9.90
CA LYS A 189 -1.05 17.88 10.99
C LYS A 189 -0.18 17.44 12.18
N LEU A 190 0.89 16.69 11.92
CA LEU A 190 1.83 16.23 12.94
C LEU A 190 2.56 17.39 13.65
N ASN A 191 2.96 18.43 12.91
CA ASN A 191 3.59 19.61 13.48
C ASN A 191 2.65 20.40 14.40
N VAL A 192 1.37 20.52 14.04
CA VAL A 192 0.35 21.15 14.90
C VAL A 192 0.17 20.34 16.19
N LEU A 193 0.07 19.02 16.07
CA LEU A 193 -0.03 18.12 17.22
C LEU A 193 1.15 18.31 18.17
N LEU A 194 2.39 18.26 17.65
CA LEU A 194 3.61 18.43 18.45
C LEU A 194 3.63 19.75 19.22
N ARG A 195 3.17 20.86 18.63
CA ARG A 195 3.16 22.20 19.28
C ARG A 195 2.06 22.36 20.33
N SER A 196 1.03 21.51 20.31
CA SER A 196 -0.17 21.64 21.15
C SER A 196 -0.05 20.99 22.54
N GLU A 197 1.18 20.85 23.07
CA GLU A 197 1.63 20.11 24.28
C GLU A 197 0.72 20.15 25.53
N GLY A 198 -0.24 21.09 25.63
CA GLY A 198 -1.16 21.23 26.77
C GLY A 198 -2.62 20.79 26.56
N LYS A 199 -3.04 20.28 25.39
CA LYS A 199 -4.46 19.94 25.10
C LYS A 199 -4.74 18.46 24.75
N TRP A 200 -3.80 17.57 25.06
CA TRP A 200 -3.90 16.11 24.87
C TRP A 200 -4.94 15.41 25.78
N GLY A 201 -5.94 16.14 26.27
CA GLY A 201 -6.82 15.71 27.35
C GLY A 201 -8.28 15.44 26.96
N ARG A 202 -8.68 15.51 25.67
CA ARG A 202 -10.07 15.19 25.29
C ARG A 202 -10.35 14.95 23.80
N GLN A 203 -9.50 15.41 22.88
CA GLN A 203 -9.79 15.33 21.44
C GLN A 203 -9.17 14.11 20.74
N MET A 204 -8.30 13.36 21.43
CA MET A 204 -7.64 12.15 20.93
C MET A 204 -7.76 10.98 21.93
N THR A 205 -8.93 10.74 22.51
CA THR A 205 -9.18 9.59 23.40
C THR A 205 -9.12 8.22 22.69
N ALA A 206 -8.64 8.16 21.45
CA ALA A 206 -8.58 6.96 20.63
C ALA A 206 -7.19 6.29 20.62
N PHE A 207 -6.13 6.92 21.18
CA PHE A 207 -4.80 6.30 21.20
C PHE A 207 -4.45 5.76 22.59
N PRO A 208 -4.19 4.45 22.75
CA PRO A 208 -3.79 3.86 24.04
C PRO A 208 -2.35 4.19 24.48
N TYR A 209 -1.58 4.98 23.71
CA TYR A 209 -0.14 5.10 23.88
C TYR A 209 0.31 6.18 24.86
N ARG A 210 1.14 5.78 25.83
CA ARG A 210 1.84 6.66 26.79
C ARG A 210 2.98 7.51 26.20
N SER A 211 3.10 7.67 24.88
CA SER A 211 3.99 8.69 24.30
C SER A 211 3.63 9.05 22.85
N GLU A 212 2.46 9.65 22.65
CA GLU A 212 2.02 10.26 21.38
C GLU A 212 3.10 11.17 20.76
N ARG A 213 3.87 11.85 21.61
CA ARG A 213 5.05 12.63 21.22
C ARG A 213 6.10 11.82 20.47
N GLN A 214 6.40 10.58 20.91
CA GLN A 214 7.40 9.73 20.26
C GLN A 214 6.95 9.31 18.85
N LEU A 215 5.68 8.93 18.70
CA LEU A 215 5.10 8.60 17.39
C LEU A 215 5.14 9.81 16.44
N VAL A 216 4.73 10.99 16.92
CA VAL A 216 4.75 12.22 16.13
C VAL A 216 6.18 12.60 15.74
N THR A 217 7.13 12.55 16.68
CA THR A 217 8.55 12.81 16.41
C THR A 217 9.13 11.81 15.40
N PHE A 218 8.79 10.53 15.52
CA PHE A 218 9.18 9.48 14.59
C PHE A 218 8.67 9.75 13.17
N LEU A 219 7.36 9.96 13.02
CA LEU A 219 6.74 10.23 11.72
C LEU A 219 7.27 11.52 11.09
N LEU A 220 7.52 12.57 11.89
CA LEU A 220 8.15 13.80 11.40
C LEU A 220 9.56 13.54 10.87
N GLY A 221 10.38 12.78 11.59
CA GLY A 221 11.74 12.44 11.15
C GLY A 221 11.78 11.59 9.88
N ARG A 222 10.72 10.80 9.63
CA ARG A 222 10.58 9.97 8.43
C ARG A 222 10.03 10.69 7.21
N LEU A 223 9.04 11.52 7.43
CA LEU A 223 8.34 12.21 6.35
C LEU A 223 9.07 13.50 5.96
N ALA A 224 9.87 14.08 6.87
CA ALA A 224 10.76 15.17 6.53
C ALA A 224 11.81 14.69 5.51
N PRO A 225 12.19 15.53 4.53
CA PRO A 225 13.35 15.25 3.70
C PRO A 225 14.56 14.97 4.59
N ALA A 226 15.35 13.94 4.25
CA ALA A 226 16.53 13.58 5.02
C ALA A 226 17.38 14.86 5.26
N PRO A 227 17.83 15.13 6.50
CA PRO A 227 18.69 16.27 6.72
C PRO A 227 19.93 16.11 5.85
N THR A 228 20.13 17.07 4.96
CA THR A 228 21.29 17.20 4.10
C THR A 228 22.20 18.24 4.73
N ILE A 229 23.46 17.90 5.03
CA ILE A 229 24.46 18.92 5.31
C ILE A 229 25.14 19.26 3.99
N SER A 230 25.13 20.55 3.63
CA SER A 230 25.96 21.06 2.56
C SER A 230 27.40 21.20 3.07
N ILE A 231 28.24 20.18 2.85
CA ILE A 231 29.68 20.30 3.03
C ILE A 231 30.30 20.54 1.66
N LEU A 232 30.93 21.70 1.49
CA LEU A 232 31.68 22.05 0.27
C LEU A 232 30.88 21.90 -1.05
N GLY A 233 29.58 22.17 -1.03
CA GLY A 233 28.72 22.09 -2.22
C GLY A 233 28.26 20.67 -2.59
N SER A 234 28.58 19.66 -1.78
CA SER A 234 28.02 18.31 -1.88
C SER A 234 26.93 18.09 -0.84
N GLU A 235 25.78 17.59 -1.28
CA GLU A 235 24.66 17.18 -0.44
C GLU A 235 24.91 15.77 0.10
N LEU A 236 25.38 15.65 1.35
CA LEU A 236 25.55 14.35 2.01
C LEU A 236 24.51 14.15 3.12
N PRO A 237 23.90 12.95 3.23
CA PRO A 237 22.96 12.64 4.31
C PRO A 237 23.67 12.62 5.66
N VAL A 238 23.06 13.21 6.69
CA VAL A 238 23.61 13.23 8.06
C VAL A 238 23.63 11.82 8.63
N VAL A 239 24.83 11.24 8.66
CA VAL A 239 25.12 9.99 9.34
C VAL A 239 25.50 10.33 10.79
N TRP A 240 24.59 9.98 11.71
CA TRP A 240 24.81 9.87 13.16
C TRP A 240 25.05 11.19 13.90
N SER A 241 23.96 11.86 14.32
CA SER A 241 24.00 12.68 15.54
C SER A 241 23.35 11.91 16.69
N SER A 242 23.84 12.11 17.91
CA SER A 242 23.40 11.49 19.17
C SER A 242 21.95 11.82 19.58
N SER A 243 21.16 12.35 18.65
CA SER A 243 19.73 12.59 18.78
C SER A 243 19.07 12.20 17.46
N SER A 244 19.33 10.95 17.03
CA SER A 244 18.81 10.48 15.76
C SER A 244 17.29 10.29 15.91
N PHE A 245 16.52 10.79 14.95
CA PHE A 245 15.07 10.62 14.85
C PHE A 245 14.61 9.15 14.85
N TRP A 246 15.54 8.22 14.74
CA TRP A 246 15.33 6.79 14.59
C TRP A 246 15.47 6.04 15.91
N GLU A 247 15.98 6.68 16.97
CA GLU A 247 16.12 6.05 18.28
C GLU A 247 14.80 6.12 19.06
N VAL A 248 14.34 4.98 19.56
CA VAL A 248 13.15 4.88 20.42
C VAL A 248 13.48 4.24 21.76
N ASN A 249 12.62 4.47 22.75
CA ASN A 249 12.78 3.86 24.05
C ASN A 249 12.65 2.33 23.94
N TYR A 250 13.64 1.59 24.44
CA TYR A 250 13.63 0.12 24.41
C TYR A 250 12.39 -0.49 25.07
N GLY A 251 11.89 0.10 26.17
CA GLY A 251 10.68 -0.38 26.85
C GLY A 251 9.38 -0.12 26.09
N SER A 252 9.40 0.59 24.96
CA SER A 252 8.23 0.73 24.08
C SER A 252 7.99 -0.49 23.19
N LEU A 253 8.97 -1.41 23.10
CA LEU A 253 8.89 -2.63 22.31
C LEU A 253 8.40 -3.78 23.18
N LYS A 254 7.34 -4.46 22.73
CA LYS A 254 6.81 -5.64 23.40
C LYS A 254 7.13 -6.87 22.56
N GLN A 255 8.17 -7.59 22.96
CA GLN A 255 8.55 -8.85 22.33
C GLN A 255 7.45 -9.90 22.46
N LEU A 256 7.18 -10.59 21.35
CA LEU A 256 6.23 -11.70 21.25
C LEU A 256 7.01 -13.00 21.04
N GLU A 257 6.80 -13.69 19.91
CA GLU A 257 7.45 -14.95 19.58
C GLU A 257 8.80 -14.75 18.87
N ARG A 258 9.70 -15.72 19.03
CA ARG A 258 10.98 -15.73 18.31
C ARG A 258 10.80 -16.28 16.91
N LEU A 259 11.17 -15.49 15.89
CA LEU A 259 11.06 -15.86 14.49
C LEU A 259 12.30 -16.59 13.97
N GLY A 260 13.48 -16.19 14.46
CA GLY A 260 14.73 -16.78 13.99
C GLY A 260 15.94 -16.43 14.86
N THR A 261 16.99 -17.22 14.70
CA THR A 261 18.28 -17.02 15.37
C THR A 261 19.40 -17.22 14.36
N GLY A 262 20.39 -16.33 14.35
CA GLY A 262 21.58 -16.47 13.51
C GLY A 262 22.83 -15.89 14.18
N GLY A 263 23.96 -15.95 13.49
CA GLY A 263 25.24 -15.42 14.01
C GLY A 263 25.22 -13.91 14.28
N ALA A 264 24.33 -13.17 13.63
CA ALA A 264 24.19 -11.72 13.78
C ALA A 264 23.22 -11.29 14.90
N GLY A 265 22.50 -12.23 15.54
CA GLY A 265 21.51 -11.89 16.56
C GLY A 265 20.26 -12.75 16.52
N ILE A 266 19.23 -12.30 17.24
CA ILE A 266 17.93 -12.96 17.34
C ILE A 266 16.86 -12.05 16.75
N VAL A 267 15.94 -12.61 15.97
CA VAL A 267 14.79 -11.89 15.44
C VAL A 267 13.54 -12.35 16.18
N HIS A 268 12.84 -11.40 16.77
CA HIS A 268 11.53 -11.61 17.40
C HIS A 268 10.45 -10.92 16.57
N LYS A 269 9.26 -11.50 16.58
CA LYS A 269 8.04 -10.75 16.35
C LYS A 269 7.84 -9.87 17.57
N ALA A 270 7.53 -8.61 17.36
CA ALA A 270 7.25 -7.68 18.44
C ALA A 270 6.03 -6.83 18.08
N GLU A 271 5.48 -6.18 19.09
CA GLU A 271 4.45 -5.17 18.95
C GLU A 271 5.10 -3.81 19.26
N TRP A 272 5.00 -2.89 18.30
CA TRP A 272 5.44 -1.51 18.44
C TRP A 272 4.35 -0.61 17.86
N LEU A 273 3.80 0.30 18.68
CA LEU A 273 2.70 1.18 18.26
C LEU A 273 1.54 0.39 17.61
N GLU A 274 1.10 -0.69 18.27
CA GLU A 274 -0.01 -1.58 17.87
C GLU A 274 0.21 -2.24 16.50
N THR A 275 1.44 -2.14 16.00
CA THR A 275 1.86 -2.70 14.73
C THR A 275 2.75 -3.89 15.02
N LEU A 276 2.44 -5.02 14.37
CA LEU A 276 3.31 -6.17 14.40
C LEU A 276 4.56 -5.87 13.55
N VAL A 277 5.71 -5.98 14.19
CA VAL A 277 7.01 -5.66 13.61
C VAL A 277 7.99 -6.81 13.85
N ALA A 278 9.08 -6.81 13.09
CA ALA A 278 10.23 -7.66 13.39
C ALA A 278 11.25 -6.83 14.17
N GLU A 279 11.70 -7.35 15.31
CA GLU A 279 12.77 -6.78 16.13
C GLU A 279 14.00 -7.70 16.03
N LYS A 280 15.07 -7.19 15.43
CA LYS A 280 16.38 -7.87 15.39
C LYS A 280 17.26 -7.35 16.51
N THR A 281 17.49 -8.19 17.51
CA THR A 281 18.31 -7.87 18.69
C THR A 281 19.76 -8.33 18.51
N PHE A 282 20.69 -7.43 18.79
CA PHE A 282 22.13 -7.64 18.82
C PHE A 282 22.61 -7.59 20.27
N PHE A 283 23.52 -8.49 20.62
CA PHE A 283 24.12 -8.52 21.95
C PHE A 283 25.23 -7.47 22.08
N GLY A 284 25.26 -6.77 23.21
CA GLY A 284 26.17 -5.65 23.48
C GLY A 284 25.58 -4.30 23.05
N SER A 285 25.78 -3.29 23.88
CA SER A 285 25.33 -1.91 23.62
C SER A 285 26.16 -1.20 22.55
N ASP A 286 27.42 -1.61 22.33
CA ASP A 286 28.34 -1.03 21.34
C ASP A 286 28.64 -2.00 20.18
N ASN A 287 27.62 -2.64 19.62
CA ASN A 287 27.80 -3.67 18.60
C ASN A 287 28.09 -3.06 17.21
N PRO A 288 29.24 -3.33 16.56
CA PRO A 288 29.61 -2.73 15.28
C PRO A 288 28.71 -3.19 14.12
N SER A 289 28.21 -4.43 14.15
CA SER A 289 27.29 -4.95 13.13
C SER A 289 25.96 -4.20 13.16
N PHE A 290 25.45 -3.90 14.35
CA PHE A 290 24.28 -3.05 14.53
C PHE A 290 24.49 -1.67 13.91
N LYS A 291 25.61 -0.98 14.24
CA LYS A 291 25.86 0.37 13.73
C LYS A 291 25.91 0.41 12.21
N ASN A 292 26.59 -0.57 11.62
CA ASN A 292 26.71 -0.71 10.17
C ASN A 292 25.33 -0.92 9.52
N GLU A 293 24.53 -1.84 10.05
CA GLU A 293 23.20 -2.16 9.51
C GLU A 293 22.24 -0.98 9.62
N VAL A 294 22.22 -0.26 10.74
CA VAL A 294 21.44 0.99 10.86
C VAL A 294 21.90 2.05 9.87
N SER A 295 23.21 2.23 9.69
CA SER A 295 23.74 3.24 8.77
C SER A 295 23.32 3.00 7.31
N ILE A 296 23.21 1.73 6.92
CA ILE A 296 22.74 1.32 5.60
C ILE A 296 21.22 1.50 5.52
N LEU A 297 20.48 0.94 6.47
CA LEU A 297 19.01 0.88 6.39
C LEU A 297 18.32 2.23 6.60
N ALA A 298 18.92 3.17 7.36
CA ALA A 298 18.34 4.49 7.58
C ALA A 298 18.18 5.32 6.29
N GLY A 299 19.03 5.08 5.29
CA GLY A 299 18.99 5.78 4.00
C GLY A 299 18.14 5.09 2.92
N LEU A 300 17.60 3.90 3.19
CA LEU A 300 16.93 3.09 2.18
C LEU A 300 15.40 3.21 2.30
N SER A 301 14.77 3.58 1.18
CA SER A 301 13.32 3.61 1.03
C SER A 301 12.94 3.12 -0.36
N HIS A 302 12.57 1.85 -0.47
CA HIS A 302 12.19 1.21 -1.73
C HIS A 302 11.22 0.03 -1.46
N PRO A 303 10.26 -0.28 -2.35
CA PRO A 303 9.22 -1.31 -2.17
C PRO A 303 9.80 -2.67 -1.86
N ASN A 304 10.84 -3.02 -2.63
CA ASN A 304 11.50 -4.31 -2.60
C ASN A 304 12.64 -4.38 -1.56
N ILE A 305 12.77 -3.36 -0.72
CA ILE A 305 13.69 -3.37 0.42
C ILE A 305 12.82 -3.37 1.68
N VAL A 306 13.11 -4.26 2.63
CA VAL A 306 12.41 -4.30 3.91
C VAL A 306 12.74 -3.00 4.67
N PRO A 307 11.75 -2.13 4.94
CA PRO A 307 12.01 -0.89 5.62
C PRO A 307 12.37 -1.20 7.08
N MET A 308 13.50 -0.65 7.53
CA MET A 308 13.68 -0.36 8.95
C MET A 308 12.62 0.67 9.35
N PHE A 309 12.19 0.68 10.61
CA PHE A 309 11.37 1.72 11.26
C PHE A 309 12.19 2.52 12.26
N CYS A 310 12.79 1.87 13.23
CA CYS A 310 13.56 2.54 14.24
C CYS A 310 14.62 1.60 14.78
N TYR A 311 15.42 2.10 15.71
CA TYR A 311 16.27 1.28 16.52
C TYR A 311 16.08 1.64 18.00
N ALA A 312 16.39 0.68 18.86
CA ALA A 312 16.35 0.87 20.30
C ALA A 312 17.65 0.37 20.92
N MET A 313 18.11 1.02 21.98
CA MET A 313 19.30 0.62 22.72
C MET A 313 19.02 0.61 24.22
N ASN A 314 19.70 -0.30 24.92
CA ASN A 314 19.86 -0.25 26.37
C ASN A 314 21.29 -0.71 26.71
N ASP A 315 21.62 -0.73 28.00
CA ASP A 315 22.98 -1.07 28.47
C ASP A 315 23.47 -2.46 28.06
N ARG A 316 22.57 -3.37 27.67
CA ARG A 316 22.88 -4.79 27.39
C ARG A 316 22.78 -5.16 25.92
N CYS A 317 21.94 -4.46 25.16
CA CYS A 317 21.62 -4.82 23.78
C CYS A 317 21.17 -3.62 22.96
N CYS A 318 21.32 -3.75 21.65
CA CYS A 318 20.77 -2.83 20.66
C CYS A 318 19.85 -3.62 19.72
N SER A 319 18.83 -2.98 19.15
CA SER A 319 17.81 -3.65 18.35
C SER A 319 17.35 -2.79 17.20
N ILE A 320 17.10 -3.43 16.06
CA ILE A 320 16.55 -2.81 14.85
C ILE A 320 15.11 -3.28 14.70
N VAL A 321 14.19 -2.33 14.56
CA VAL A 321 12.76 -2.58 14.33
C VAL A 321 12.48 -2.41 12.84
N MET A 322 11.83 -3.38 12.22
CA MET A 322 11.59 -3.41 10.77
C MET A 322 10.21 -4.01 10.44
N GLN A 323 9.80 -3.89 9.17
CA GLN A 323 8.58 -4.53 8.69
C GLN A 323 8.61 -6.04 8.97
N LEU A 324 7.51 -6.56 9.54
CA LEU A 324 7.31 -7.99 9.67
C LEU A 324 6.98 -8.58 8.30
N MET A 325 7.67 -9.67 7.94
CA MET A 325 7.45 -10.43 6.71
C MET A 325 6.91 -11.82 7.07
N ASP A 326 6.10 -12.40 6.19
CA ASP A 326 5.47 -13.73 6.41
C ASP A 326 6.46 -14.91 6.42
N GLY A 327 7.70 -14.67 5.97
CA GLY A 327 8.78 -15.64 5.98
C GLY A 327 9.95 -15.22 5.09
N ASP A 328 11.00 -16.03 5.06
CA ASP A 328 12.10 -15.83 4.12
C ASP A 328 11.85 -16.53 2.78
N LEU A 329 12.48 -15.99 1.74
CA LEU A 329 12.37 -16.48 0.37
C LEU A 329 12.80 -17.94 0.23
N PHE A 330 13.80 -18.38 0.99
CA PHE A 330 14.33 -19.73 0.89
C PHE A 330 13.31 -20.78 1.34
N HIS A 331 12.66 -20.57 2.50
CA HIS A 331 11.57 -21.42 2.97
C HIS A 331 10.38 -21.41 2.00
N LEU A 332 10.01 -20.24 1.46
CA LEU A 332 8.95 -20.14 0.46
C LEU A 332 9.29 -20.98 -0.78
N MET A 333 10.51 -20.86 -1.32
CA MET A 333 10.96 -21.64 -2.47
C MET A 333 10.92 -23.14 -2.19
N GLN A 334 11.42 -23.58 -1.02
CA GLN A 334 11.37 -25.00 -0.65
C GLN A 334 9.94 -25.54 -0.55
N SER A 335 9.01 -24.75 -0.01
CA SER A 335 7.61 -25.16 0.12
C SER A 335 6.91 -25.33 -1.23
N ARG A 336 7.33 -24.59 -2.26
CA ARG A 336 6.75 -24.61 -3.61
C ARG A 336 7.36 -25.67 -4.53
N LEU A 337 8.53 -26.20 -4.17
CA LEU A 337 9.22 -27.27 -4.90
C LEU A 337 8.80 -28.68 -4.45
N ARG A 338 7.92 -28.79 -3.45
CA ARG A 338 7.32 -30.04 -2.97
C ARG A 338 5.91 -30.20 -3.51
#